data_AF-H0ELQ5-F1
#
_entry.id   AF-H0ELQ5-F1
#
_cell.length_a   1.000
_cell.length_b   1.000
_cell.length_c   1.000
_cell.angle_alpha   90.00
_cell.angle_beta   90.00
_cell.angle_gamma   90.00
#
_symmetry.space_group_name_H-M   'P 1'
#
loop_
_entity.id
_entity.type
_entity.pdbx_description
1 polymer ?
#
loop_
_entity_poly.entity_id
_entity_poly.type
_entity_poly.pdbx_seq_one_letter_code
_entity_poly.pdbx_strand_id
1 'polypeptide(L)' 'MPNAARLIYPTTEESAAALYNAQNITSALEALHQDGFVVLKSVVNVSHIHKINEYMRVEADDLLQRNAKPFNQGVNCK' A
#
# COMPACT_ATOMS: atom_id res chain seq x y z
N MET A 1 13.30 -8.42 19.02
CA MET A 1 11.97 -8.10 18.46
C MET A 1 12.22 -7.31 17.18
N PRO A 2 11.70 -7.67 16.00
CA PRO A 2 11.81 -6.80 14.84
C PRO A 2 11.16 -5.45 15.20
N ASN A 3 11.85 -4.34 14.96
CA ASN A 3 11.31 -3.01 15.23
C ASN A 3 10.02 -2.84 14.43
N ALA A 4 8.93 -2.49 15.10
CA ALA A 4 7.66 -2.22 14.44
C ALA A 4 7.85 -1.05 13.46
N ALA A 5 7.18 -1.13 12.31
CA ALA A 5 7.27 -0.12 11.26
C ALA A 5 6.97 1.28 11.79
N ARG A 6 7.77 2.28 11.41
CA ARG A 6 7.47 3.67 11.74
C ARG A 6 6.19 4.11 11.02
N LEU A 7 5.25 4.63 11.80
CA LEU A 7 3.97 5.14 11.32
C LEU A 7 4.02 6.65 11.19
N ILE A 8 3.64 7.17 10.04
CA ILE A 8 3.51 8.62 9.79
C ILE A 8 2.05 8.93 9.54
N TYR A 9 1.55 9.93 10.27
CA TYR A 9 0.20 10.43 10.14
C TYR A 9 0.26 11.83 9.55
N PRO A 10 -0.43 12.10 8.44
CA PRO A 10 -0.55 13.46 7.95
C PRO A 10 -1.35 14.28 8.97
N THR A 11 -0.97 15.53 9.15
CA THR A 11 -1.80 16.50 9.86
C THR A 11 -3.06 16.81 9.04
N THR A 12 -4.04 17.46 9.66
CA THR A 12 -5.25 17.92 8.97
C THR A 12 -4.92 18.90 7.84
N GLU A 13 -3.89 19.73 8.03
CA GLU A 13 -3.41 20.71 7.05
C GLU A 13 -2.74 20.03 5.87
N GLU A 14 -1.85 19.07 6.12
CA GLU A 14 -1.18 18.29 5.08
C GLU A 14 -2.18 17.46 4.26
N SER A 15 -3.16 16.87 4.94
CA SER A 15 -4.25 16.11 4.31
C SER A 15 -5.10 17.00 3.40
N ALA A 16 -5.43 18.22 3.85
CA ALA A 16 -6.21 19.18 3.06
C ALA A 16 -5.41 19.75 1.87
N ALA A 17 -4.11 19.97 2.06
CA ALA A 17 -3.20 20.47 1.02
C ALA A 17 -2.69 19.39 0.05
N ALA A 18 -2.94 18.11 0.36
CA ALA A 18 -2.35 16.96 -0.31
C ALA A 18 -0.80 17.02 -0.38
N LEU A 19 -0.17 17.61 0.63
CA LEU A 19 1.27 17.86 0.68
C LEU A 19 1.78 17.66 2.11
N TYR A 20 2.86 16.91 2.27
CA TYR A 20 3.56 16.79 3.56
C TYR A 20 4.46 18.00 3.82
N ASN A 21 4.56 18.38 5.08
CA ASN A 21 5.51 19.34 5.58
C ASN A 21 6.91 18.70 5.71
N ALA A 22 7.91 19.54 5.92
CA ALA A 22 9.30 19.10 6.03
C ALA A 22 9.52 18.06 7.15
N GLN A 23 8.82 18.18 8.27
CA GLN A 23 8.98 17.28 9.42
C GLN A 23 8.54 15.85 9.10
N ASN A 24 7.37 15.69 8.47
CA ASN A 24 6.86 14.38 8.07
C ASN A 24 7.67 13.77 6.93
N ILE A 25 8.16 14.59 5.99
CA ILE A 25 9.07 14.13 4.93
C ILE A 25 10.39 13.61 5.53
N THR A 26 11.02 14.36 6.45
CA THR A 26 12.26 13.92 7.10
C THR A 26 12.05 12.62 7.87
N SER A 27 10.95 12.53 8.63
CA SER A 27 10.60 11.31 9.37
C SER A 27 10.40 10.10 8.45
N ALA A 28 9.82 10.31 7.26
CA ALA A 28 9.62 9.27 6.25
C ALA A 28 10.94 8.80 5.64
N LEU A 29 11.83 9.73 5.33
CA LEU A 29 13.16 9.42 4.78
C LEU A 29 14.02 8.67 5.80
N GLU A 30 13.98 9.07 7.07
CA GLU A 30 14.68 8.34 8.13
C GLU A 30 14.16 6.91 8.31
N ALA A 31 12.84 6.72 8.29
CA ALA A 31 12.23 5.39 8.36
C ALA A 31 12.64 4.52 7.16
N LEU A 32 12.58 5.07 5.95
CA LEU A 32 13.03 4.37 4.74
C LEU A 32 14.51 3.99 4.82
N HIS A 33 15.35 4.88 5.34
CA HIS A 33 16.78 4.65 5.45
C HIS A 33 17.13 3.59 6.52
N GLN A 34 16.49 3.66 7.70
CA GLN A 34 16.82 2.80 8.84
C GLN A 34 16.08 1.45 8.80
N ASP A 35 14.80 1.48 8.47
CA ASP A 35 13.90 0.33 8.56
C ASP A 35 13.69 -0.34 7.19
N GLY A 36 14.04 0.34 6.09
CA GLY A 36 13.86 -0.13 4.71
C GLY A 36 12.43 0.06 4.17
N PHE A 37 11.50 0.50 5.03
CA PHE A 37 10.12 0.79 4.66
C PHE A 37 9.47 1.76 5.65
N VAL A 38 8.36 2.39 5.24
CA VAL A 38 7.58 3.32 6.06
C VAL A 38 6.09 3.10 5.83
N VAL A 39 5.27 3.30 6.86
CA VAL A 39 3.81 3.22 6.74
C VAL A 39 3.20 4.60 6.85
N LEU A 40 2.57 5.05 5.76
CA LEU A 40 1.77 6.28 5.74
C LEU A 40 0.31 5.93 6.09
N LYS A 41 -0.15 6.37 7.26
CA LYS A 41 -1.48 6.05 7.80
C LYS A 41 -2.50 7.08 7.36
N SER A 42 -3.73 6.61 7.10
CA SER A 42 -4.91 7.46 6.83
C SER A 42 -4.79 8.39 5.62
N VAL A 43 -3.93 8.04 4.65
CA VAL A 43 -3.72 8.83 3.42
C VAL A 43 -4.73 8.53 2.31
N VAL A 44 -5.29 7.33 2.29
CA VAL A 44 -6.31 6.93 1.32
C VAL A 44 -7.67 6.87 2.00
N ASN A 45 -8.68 7.47 1.36
CA ASN A 45 -10.05 7.38 1.80
C ASN A 45 -10.53 5.92 1.76
N VAL A 46 -11.09 5.43 2.86
CA VAL A 46 -11.57 4.04 3.02
C VAL A 46 -12.63 3.68 1.96
N SER A 47 -13.44 4.63 1.52
CA SER A 47 -14.42 4.39 0.44
C SER A 47 -13.77 4.00 -0.90
N HIS A 48 -12.57 4.49 -1.20
CA HIS A 48 -11.82 4.07 -2.39
C HIS A 48 -11.34 2.62 -2.25
N ILE A 49 -10.87 2.26 -1.06
CA ILE A 49 -10.42 0.89 -0.75
C ILE A 49 -11.58 -0.10 -0.89
N HIS A 50 -12.79 0.26 -0.44
CA HIS A 50 -13.97 -0.59 -0.61
C HIS A 50 -14.30 -0.87 -2.08
N LYS A 51 -14.27 0.15 -2.93
CA LYS A 51 -14.53 -0.02 -4.38
C LYS A 51 -13.50 -0.93 -5.04
N ILE A 52 -12.21 -0.74 -4.72
CA ILE A 52 -11.13 -1.59 -5.24
C ILE A 52 -11.33 -3.03 -4.77
N ASN A 53 -11.63 -3.24 -3.48
CA ASN A 53 -11.84 -4.56 -2.92
C ASN A 53 -13.04 -5.27 -3.57
N GLU A 54 -14.16 -4.57 -3.77
CA GLU A 54 -15.33 -5.13 -4.45
C GLU A 54 -15.01 -5.57 -5.87
N TYR A 55 -14.33 -4.72 -6.64
CA TYR A 55 -13.92 -5.04 -8.01
C TYR A 55 -12.97 -6.25 -8.04
N MET A 56 -11.90 -6.23 -7.24
CA MET A 56 -10.92 -7.31 -7.23
C MET A 56 -11.49 -8.63 -6.71
N ARG A 57 -12.48 -8.59 -5.82
CA ARG A 57 -13.13 -9.81 -5.32
C ARG A 57 -13.90 -10.53 -6.43
N VAL A 58 -14.63 -9.80 -7.27
CA VAL A 58 -15.35 -10.39 -8.40
C VAL A 58 -14.37 -11.06 -9.37
N GLU A 59 -13.24 -10.41 -9.66
CA GLU A 59 -12.19 -10.98 -10.51
C GLU A 59 -11.56 -12.23 -9.87
N ALA A 60 -11.27 -12.20 -8.57
CA ALA A 60 -10.72 -13.35 -7.85
C ALA A 60 -11.66 -14.56 -7.87
N ASP A 61 -12.97 -14.33 -7.67
CA ASP A 61 -13.99 -15.37 -7.73
C ASP A 61 -14.09 -15.98 -9.14
N ASP A 62 -14.02 -15.15 -10.19
CA ASP A 62 -14.00 -15.61 -11.59
C ASP A 62 -12.75 -16.43 -11.92
N LEU A 63 -11.57 -16.01 -11.45
CA LEU A 63 -10.31 -16.76 -11.63
C LEU A 63 -10.35 -18.14 -10.96
N LEU A 64 -10.90 -18.21 -9.74
CA LEU A 64 -11.08 -19.46 -9.00
C LEU A 64 -12.04 -20.41 -9.75
N GLN A 65 -13.18 -19.90 -10.23
CA GLN A 65 -14.16 -20.69 -10.97
C GLN A 65 -13.62 -21.25 -12.28
N ARG A 66 -12.76 -20.49 -12.97
CA ARG A 66 -12.17 -20.90 -14.25
C ARG A 66 -11.00 -21.87 -14.11
N ASN A 67 -10.58 -22.22 -12.87
CA ASN A 67 -9.32 -22.94 -12.62
C ASN A 67 -8.12 -22.31 -13.35
N ALA A 68 -8.21 -21.00 -13.64
CA ALA A 68 -7.19 -20.28 -14.36
C ALA A 68 -6.03 -20.08 -13.39
N LYS A 69 -4.89 -20.73 -13.65
CA LYS A 69 -3.66 -20.40 -12.94
C LYS A 69 -3.20 -19.03 -13.43
N PRO A 70 -3.22 -17.97 -12.59
CA PRO A 70 -2.90 -16.61 -13.04
C PRO A 70 -1.40 -16.42 -13.30
N PHE A 71 -0.58 -17.45 -13.13
CA PHE A 71 0.87 -17.40 -13.28
C PHE A 71 1.37 -18.40 -14.32
N ASN A 72 2.19 -17.93 -15.26
CA ASN A 72 3.09 -18.76 -16.05
C ASN A 72 4.27 -19.27 -15.18
N GLN A 73 3.98 -19.97 -14.08
CA GLN A 73 5.01 -20.70 -13.33
C GLN A 73 5.47 -21.89 -14.18
N GLY A 74 6.44 -21.65 -15.06
CA GLY A 74 6.96 -22.66 -15.99
C GLY A 74 7.35 -22.17 -17.38
N VAL A 75 7.38 -20.86 -17.66
CA VAL A 75 8.11 -20.38 -18.84
C VAL A 75 9.60 -20.70 -18.66
N ASN A 76 10.04 -21.78 -19.32
CA ASN A 76 11.45 -22.05 -19.53
C ASN A 76 12.03 -20.84 -20.28
N CYS A 77 12.78 -20.00 -19.56
CA CYS A 77 13.74 -19.11 -20.18
C CYS A 77 14.69 -20.00 -21.00
N LYS A 78 14.56 -19.97 -22.33
CA LYS A 78 15.53 -20.57 -23.24
C LYS A 78 16.83 -19.77 -23.20
#